data_AF-A0A538KU00-F1
#
_entry.id   AF-A0A538KU00-F1
#
_cell.length_a   1.000
_cell.length_b   1.000
_cell.length_c   1.000
_cell.angle_alpha   90.00
_cell.angle_beta   90.00
_cell.angle_gamma   90.00
#
_symmetry.space_group_name_H-M   'P 1'
#
loop_
_entity.id
_entity.type
_entity.pdbx_description
1 polymer ?
#
loop_
_entity_poly.entity_id
_entity_poly.type
_entity_poly.pdbx_seq_one_letter_code
_entity_poly.pdbx_strand_id
1 'polypeptide(L)' 'MTRLSRAHPSGGKVIEHAAILASGADLEAVRSWIAAHAGQPETTASARSNRGLHGSRVAGAHHAPRRYVLPAEALD' A
#
# COMPACT_ATOMS: atom_id res chain seq x y z
N MET A 1 -11.83 -9.95 -0.14
CA MET A 1 -10.61 -9.24 0.30
C MET A 1 -9.87 -9.94 1.47
N THR A 2 -10.56 -10.77 2.26
CA THR A 2 -10.02 -11.51 3.43
C THR A 2 -8.78 -12.36 3.14
N ARG A 3 -8.70 -13.03 1.97
CA ARG A 3 -7.54 -13.85 1.56
C ARG A 3 -6.25 -13.05 1.37
N LEU A 4 -6.35 -11.76 1.06
CA LEU A 4 -5.19 -10.86 0.89
C LEU A 4 -4.83 -10.12 2.19
N SER A 5 -5.72 -10.17 3.18
CA SER A 5 -5.58 -9.42 4.42
C SER A 5 -4.79 -10.20 5.48
N ARG A 6 -3.95 -9.49 6.23
CA ARG A 6 -3.25 -9.99 7.42
C ARG A 6 -3.59 -9.11 8.63
N ALA A 7 -3.61 -9.67 9.83
CA ALA A 7 -3.83 -8.88 11.04
C ALA A 7 -2.70 -7.86 11.26
N HIS A 8 -3.06 -6.64 11.67
CA HIS A 8 -2.12 -5.59 12.05
C HIS A 8 -2.08 -5.44 13.58
N PRO A 9 -0.90 -5.24 14.21
CA PRO A 9 -0.80 -5.03 15.66
C PRO A 9 -1.59 -3.83 16.20
N SER A 10 -1.98 -2.85 15.36
CA SER A 10 -2.86 -1.74 15.77
C SER A 10 -4.36 -2.10 15.82
N GLY A 11 -4.72 -3.37 15.65
CA GLY A 11 -6.11 -3.83 15.60
C GLY A 11 -6.77 -3.80 14.22
N GLY A 12 -6.12 -3.20 13.22
CA GLY A 12 -6.58 -3.18 11.82
C GLY A 12 -6.16 -4.41 11.01
N LYS A 13 -6.30 -4.29 9.69
CA LYS A 13 -5.84 -5.29 8.72
C LYS A 13 -4.84 -4.67 7.76
N VAL A 14 -3.89 -5.45 7.26
CA VAL A 14 -2.92 -5.03 6.24
C VAL A 14 -3.13 -5.82 4.97
N ILE A 15 -3.10 -5.13 3.82
CA ILE A 15 -2.95 -5.75 2.50
C ILE A 15 -1.56 -5.40 1.96
N GLU A 16 -0.77 -6.42 1.65
CA GLU A 16 0.58 -6.24 1.10
C GLU A 16 0.55 -6.18 -0.43
N HIS A 17 1.31 -5.27 -1.03
CA HIS A 17 1.39 -5.12 -2.48
C HIS A 17 1.87 -6.41 -3.16
N ALA A 18 2.82 -7.12 -2.53
CA ALA A 18 3.29 -8.41 -3.00
C ALA A 18 2.20 -9.50 -3.00
N ALA A 19 1.26 -9.46 -2.04
CA ALA A 19 0.15 -10.40 -1.99
C ALA A 19 -0.85 -10.16 -3.14
N ILE A 20 -1.09 -8.89 -3.49
CA ILE A 20 -1.92 -8.54 -4.65
C ILE A 20 -1.29 -9.11 -5.92
N LEU A 21 0.01 -8.85 -6.15
CA LEU A 21 0.74 -9.34 -7.31
C LEU A 21 0.80 -10.87 -7.37
N ALA A 22 1.09 -11.52 -6.25
CA ALA A 22 1.18 -12.99 -6.16
C ALA A 22 -0.17 -13.68 -6.38
N SER A 23 -1.28 -13.02 -6.01
CA SER A 23 -2.62 -13.55 -6.24
C SER A 23 -3.10 -13.43 -7.69
N GLY A 24 -2.41 -12.63 -8.51
CA GLY A 24 -2.87 -12.27 -9.86
C GLY A 24 -4.14 -11.41 -9.87
N ALA A 25 -4.49 -10.79 -8.74
CA ALA A 25 -5.66 -9.92 -8.65
C ALA A 25 -5.42 -8.61 -9.42
N ASP A 26 -6.51 -8.03 -9.93
CA ASP A 26 -6.46 -6.73 -10.58
C ASP A 26 -6.06 -5.65 -9.58
N LEU A 27 -4.88 -5.07 -9.80
CA LEU A 27 -4.25 -4.13 -8.88
C LEU A 27 -5.08 -2.84 -8.72
N GLU A 28 -5.68 -2.35 -9.80
CA GLU A 28 -6.44 -1.10 -9.80
C GLU A 28 -7.80 -1.29 -9.13
N ALA A 29 -8.44 -2.44 -9.33
CA ALA A 29 -9.64 -2.84 -8.61
C ALA A 29 -9.38 -2.98 -7.11
N VAL A 30 -8.26 -3.60 -6.71
CA VAL A 30 -7.88 -3.72 -5.29
C VAL A 30 -7.57 -2.35 -4.69
N ARG A 31 -6.85 -1.47 -5.39
CA ARG A 31 -6.58 -0.10 -4.93
C ARG A 31 -7.85 0.72 -4.78
N SER A 32 -8.78 0.62 -5.73
CA SER A 32 -10.07 1.30 -5.65
C SER A 32 -10.89 0.80 -4.46
N TRP A 33 -10.89 -0.51 -4.22
CA TRP A 33 -11.51 -1.08 -3.02
C TRP A 33 -10.87 -0.56 -1.74
N ILE A 34 -9.53 -0.53 -1.66
CA ILE A 34 -8.80 -0.02 -0.49
C ILE A 34 -9.17 1.44 -0.22
N ALA A 35 -9.19 2.29 -1.26
CA ALA A 35 -9.56 3.69 -1.15
C ALA A 35 -11.02 3.88 -0.67
N ALA A 36 -11.94 3.04 -1.15
CA ALA A 36 -13.34 3.07 -0.72
C ALA A 36 -13.55 2.62 0.74
N HIS A 37 -12.62 1.84 1.30
CA HIS A 37 -12.70 1.28 2.66
C HIS A 37 -11.73 1.97 3.63
N ALA A 38 -11.45 3.25 3.39
CA ALA A 38 -10.58 4.10 4.21
C ALA A 38 -9.14 3.57 4.40
N GLY A 39 -8.68 2.67 3.52
CA GLY A 39 -7.36 2.09 3.59
C GLY A 39 -6.26 3.12 3.32
N GLN A 40 -5.26 3.16 4.19
CA GLN A 40 -4.16 4.12 4.14
C GLN A 40 -2.84 3.41 3.77
N PRO A 41 -1.98 4.04 2.96
CA PRO A 41 -0.63 3.52 2.74
C PRO A 41 0.21 3.62 4.03
N GLU A 42 0.74 2.50 4.53
CA GLU A 42 1.57 2.47 5.76
C GLU A 42 2.87 3.27 5.59
N THR A 43 3.40 3.27 4.38
CA THR A 43 4.47 4.15 3.92
C THR A 43 3.84 4.95 2.80
N THR A 44 3.52 6.23 3.08
CA THR A 44 3.43 7.21 2.01
C THR A 44 4.71 7.05 1.20
N ALA A 45 4.58 6.79 -0.11
CA ALA A 45 5.72 6.70 -1.00
C ALA A 45 6.57 7.93 -0.70
N SER A 46 7.66 7.74 0.05
CA SER A 46 8.43 8.88 0.53
C SER A 46 8.87 9.57 -0.74
N ALA A 47 8.35 10.78 -0.98
CA ALA A 47 8.85 11.62 -2.03
C ALA A 47 10.29 11.90 -1.61
N ARG A 48 11.19 11.02 -2.05
CA ARG A 48 12.58 11.02 -1.64
C ARG A 48 13.07 12.42 -1.95
N SER A 49 13.34 13.20 -0.92
CA SER A 49 13.86 14.55 -1.07
C SER A 49 15.14 14.43 -1.88
N ASN A 50 15.10 14.80 -3.16
CA ASN A 50 16.22 14.69 -4.08
C ASN A 50 17.28 15.78 -3.83
N ARG A 51 17.35 16.35 -2.62
CA ARG A 51 18.16 17.54 -2.31
C ARG A 51 19.47 17.24 -1.61
N GLY A 52 20.12 16.12 -1.96
CA GLY A 52 21.52 15.88 -1.66
C GLY A 52 22.40 16.26 -2.87
N LEU A 53 23.61 16.77 -2.60
CA LEU A 53 24.56 17.27 -3.62
C LEU A 53 25.08 16.23 -4.63
N HIS A 54 24.64 14.96 -4.55
CA HIS A 54 24.90 13.88 -5.52
C HIS A 54 23.61 13.28 -6.11
N GLY A 55 22.53 14.06 -6.22
CA GLY A 55 21.22 13.62 -6.71
C GLY A 55 21.17 13.32 -8.21
N SER A 56 21.89 12.28 -8.66
CA SER A 56 21.79 11.72 -10.02
C SER A 56 21.36 10.26 -9.97
N ARG A 57 20.05 10.04 -10.13
CA ARG A 57 19.41 9.11 -11.07
C ARG A 57 17.91 9.07 -10.74
N VAL A 58 17.12 9.55 -11.70
CA VAL A 58 15.66 9.41 -11.81
C VAL A 58 14.85 9.77 -10.55
N ALA A 59 14.67 11.07 -10.33
CA ALA A 59 13.53 11.55 -9.55
C ALA A 59 12.25 11.20 -10.34
N GLY A 60 11.64 10.05 -10.07
CA GLY A 60 10.44 9.65 -10.82
C GLY A 60 9.81 8.31 -10.52
N ALA A 61 10.40 7.44 -9.71
CA ALA A 61 9.67 6.27 -9.24
C ALA A 61 8.85 6.64 -8.00
N HIS A 62 7.60 7.08 -8.20
CA HIS A 62 6.59 6.94 -7.16
C HIS A 62 6.44 5.44 -6.88
N HIS A 63 7.25 4.91 -5.96
CA HIS A 63 7.16 3.52 -5.56
C HIS A 63 5.79 3.32 -4.94
N ALA A 64 4.97 2.45 -5.53
CA ALA A 64 3.69 2.08 -4.96
C ALA A 64 3.88 1.69 -3.48
N PRO A 65 2.97 2.11 -2.58
CA PRO A 65 3.02 1.71 -1.18
C PRO A 65 3.17 0.20 -1.07
N ARG A 66 4.13 -0.24 -0.25
CA ARG A 66 4.38 -1.68 -0.06
C ARG A 66 3.22 -2.35 0.67
N ARG A 67 2.50 -1.60 1.49
CA ARG A 67 1.46 -2.09 2.41
C ARG A 67 0.37 -1.03 2.58
N TYR A 68 -0.86 -1.49 2.67
CA TYR A 68 -2.04 -0.68 2.96
C TYR A 68 -2.66 -1.17 4.27
N VAL A 69 -2.90 -0.27 5.21
CA VAL A 69 -3.55 -0.54 6.49
C VAL A 69 -5.02 -0.13 6.37
N LEU A 70 -5.90 -1.01 6.82
CA LEU A 70 -7.34 -0.85 6.83
C LEU A 70 -7.82 -0.83 8.28
N PRO A 71 -8.88 -0.06 8.59
CA PRO A 71 -9.54 -0.16 9.88
C PRO A 71 -10.13 -1.57 10.08
N ALA A 72 -10.37 -1.95 11.34
CA ALA A 72 -10.85 -3.29 11.70
C ALA A 72 -12.18 -3.63 11.01
N GLU A 73 -13.06 -2.63 10.89
CA GLU A 73 -14.40 -2.74 10.29
C GLU A 73 -14.42 -2.91 8.77
N ALA A 74 -13.29 -2.72 8.07
CA ALA A 74 -13.25 -2.77 6.60
C ALA A 74 -13.42 -4.19 6.01
N LEU A 75 -13.32 -5.22 6.84
CA LEU A 75 -13.27 -6.63 6.44
C LEU A 75 -14.23 -7.51 7.27
N ASP A 76 -15.10 -6.88 8.06
CA ASP A 76 -16.15 -7.52 8.85
C ASP A 76 -17.32 -7.99 7.96
#